data_AF-A0A542UT91-F1
#
_entry.id   AF-A0A542UT91-F1
#
_cell.length_a   1.000
_cell.length_b   1.000
_cell.length_c   1.000
_cell.angle_alpha   90.00
_cell.angle_beta   90.00
_cell.angle_gamma   90.00
#
_symmetry.space_group_name_H-M   'P 1'
#
loop_
_entity.id
_entity.type
_entity.pdbx_description
1 polymer ?
#
loop_
_entity_poly.entity_id
_entity_poly.type
_entity_poly.pdbx_seq_one_letter_code
_entity_poly.pdbx_strand_id
1 'polypeptide(L)'
;MARTTVPVTLMFGLVLTGGLVAGCAEQEPGTSAQGASSGGQAAGSVEDQGGLQLLAVVHGVQRSMLTVRSRDPQGSVATVVQDLRAEIGVEPHDVWADDDGTIHLVAPIAMEEVDADGSYGDEVLGACLEVTATAGDADGDVGARGTVTTQQVGCPDDVVPVRGEREADRLVEGIPTLTDDVPMPIEEPGVCFGTSGDCPGG
;
A
#
# COMPACT_ATOMS: atom_id res chain seq x y z
N MET A 1 13.26 -25.44 8.03
CA MET A 1 12.15 -24.96 7.19
C MET A 1 12.79 -24.46 5.91
N ALA A 2 12.38 -24.97 4.75
CA ALA A 2 13.04 -24.67 3.48
C ALA A 2 12.36 -23.44 2.84
N ARG A 3 13.12 -22.36 2.63
CA ARG A 3 12.65 -21.17 1.91
C ARG A 3 12.64 -21.48 0.42
N THR A 4 11.48 -21.37 -0.23
CA THR A 4 11.38 -21.50 -1.69
C THR A 4 11.49 -20.10 -2.31
N THR A 5 12.71 -19.70 -2.66
CA THR A 5 12.96 -18.44 -3.37
C THR A 5 12.52 -18.57 -4.83
N VAL A 6 11.59 -17.72 -5.28
CA VAL A 6 11.14 -17.69 -6.67
C VAL A 6 11.97 -16.64 -7.44
N PRO A 7 12.71 -17.03 -8.50
CA PRO A 7 13.48 -16.05 -9.27
C PRO A 7 12.55 -15.15 -10.10
N VAL A 8 12.46 -13.87 -9.73
CA VAL A 8 11.76 -12.85 -10.53
C VAL A 8 12.62 -12.53 -11.75
N THR A 9 12.16 -12.95 -12.93
CA THR A 9 12.81 -12.60 -14.20
C THR A 9 12.30 -11.23 -14.66
N LEU A 10 13.15 -10.22 -14.56
CA LEU A 10 12.93 -8.87 -15.06
C LEU A 10 12.69 -8.87 -16.59
N MET A 11 11.45 -8.66 -17.02
CA MET A 11 11.13 -8.25 -18.39
C MET A 11 10.81 -6.76 -18.44
N PHE A 12 11.74 -5.97 -18.99
CA PHE A 12 11.53 -4.57 -19.32
C PHE A 12 10.57 -4.44 -20.50
N GLY A 13 9.30 -4.12 -20.22
CA GLY A 13 8.30 -3.73 -21.21
C GLY A 13 8.15 -2.20 -21.24
N LEU A 14 8.73 -1.56 -22.25
CA LEU A 14 8.56 -0.13 -22.55
C LEU A 14 7.11 0.13 -23.03
N VAL A 15 6.31 0.85 -22.25
CA VAL A 15 4.98 1.34 -22.68
C VAL A 15 5.01 2.86 -22.85
N LEU A 16 4.82 3.31 -24.09
CA LEU A 16 4.62 4.69 -24.50
C LEU A 16 3.21 5.16 -24.14
N THR A 17 3.09 6.21 -23.32
CA THR A 17 1.85 6.92 -23.02
C THR A 17 1.68 8.15 -23.94
N GLY A 18 0.54 8.22 -24.61
CA GLY A 18 -0.13 9.46 -25.03
C GLY A 18 -1.60 9.32 -24.64
N GLY A 19 -2.37 10.32 -24.25
CA GLY A 19 -2.21 11.76 -24.14
C GLY A 19 -3.61 12.36 -23.95
N LEU A 20 -3.65 13.52 -23.27
CA LEU A 20 -4.67 14.59 -23.27
C LEU A 20 -6.00 14.51 -22.46
N VAL A 21 -5.99 15.32 -21.38
CA VAL A 21 -6.85 16.47 -20.95
C VAL A 21 -8.39 16.38 -20.87
N ALA A 22 -8.89 16.85 -19.72
CA ALA A 22 -9.82 17.99 -19.51
C ALA A 22 -11.12 17.65 -18.77
N GLY A 23 -11.35 18.35 -17.65
CA GLY A 23 -12.65 18.40 -16.97
C GLY A 23 -12.59 19.15 -15.65
N CYS A 24 -12.64 20.49 -15.71
CA CYS A 24 -12.89 21.35 -14.55
C CYS A 24 -14.36 21.25 -14.12
N ALA A 25 -14.62 21.17 -12.81
CA ALA A 25 -15.88 21.58 -12.22
C ALA A 25 -15.63 22.28 -10.89
N GLU A 26 -16.03 23.55 -10.85
CA GLU A 26 -16.14 24.41 -9.67
C GLU A 26 -17.08 23.81 -8.62
N GLN A 27 -16.69 23.88 -7.34
CA GLN A 27 -17.60 23.66 -6.22
C GLN A 27 -17.42 24.77 -5.18
N GLU A 28 -18.52 25.47 -4.91
CA GLU A 28 -18.62 26.66 -4.05
C GLU A 28 -18.47 26.38 -2.54
N PRO A 29 -18.08 27.40 -1.73
CA PRO A 29 -17.71 27.23 -0.34
C PRO A 29 -18.90 27.24 0.64
N GLY A 30 -19.10 26.12 1.35
CA GLY A 30 -19.99 26.03 2.50
C GLY A 30 -19.26 26.31 3.81
N THR A 31 -19.47 27.48 4.40
CA THR A 31 -18.99 27.84 5.74
C THR A 31 -19.97 27.33 6.80
N SER A 32 -19.51 26.58 7.81
CA SER A 32 -20.20 26.45 9.11
C SER A 32 -19.22 26.09 10.24
N ALA A 33 -18.91 27.14 11.00
CA ALA A 33 -18.59 27.29 12.42
C ALA A 33 -18.31 26.08 13.37
N GLN A 34 -17.22 26.30 14.12
CA GLN A 34 -17.04 26.16 15.59
C GLN A 34 -16.83 24.78 16.22
N GLY A 35 -15.58 24.61 16.71
CA GLY A 35 -15.35 24.43 18.14
C GLY A 35 -14.91 23.04 18.59
N ALA A 36 -13.60 22.81 18.60
CA ALA A 36 -13.00 21.88 19.56
C ALA A 36 -11.55 22.29 19.87
N SER A 37 -11.28 22.45 21.15
CA SER A 37 -10.01 22.76 21.77
C SER A 37 -8.94 21.69 21.51
N SER A 38 -7.73 22.12 21.17
CA SER A 38 -6.48 21.50 21.61
C SER A 38 -5.49 22.66 21.77
N GLY A 39 -4.98 22.96 22.97
CA GLY A 39 -4.18 22.04 23.76
C GLY A 39 -2.84 21.94 23.06
N GLY A 40 -1.91 22.84 23.37
CA GLY A 40 -0.64 22.99 22.68
C GLY A 40 0.09 21.66 22.52
N GLN A 41 0.12 21.16 21.30
CA GLN A 41 1.17 20.26 20.87
C GLN A 41 2.33 21.16 20.48
N ALA A 42 3.37 21.13 21.31
CA ALA A 42 4.69 21.46 20.86
C ALA A 42 4.89 20.75 19.51
N ALA A 43 5.25 21.50 18.48
CA ALA A 43 5.75 20.94 17.24
C ALA A 43 6.79 19.88 17.63
N GLY A 44 6.48 18.60 17.34
CA GLY A 44 7.48 17.55 17.33
C GLY A 44 8.66 18.07 16.51
N SER A 45 9.89 17.77 16.94
CA SER A 45 11.07 18.27 16.23
C SER A 45 10.95 17.91 14.75
N VAL A 46 11.57 18.69 13.87
CA VAL A 46 11.55 18.48 12.41
C VAL A 46 11.88 17.03 12.04
N GLU A 47 12.61 16.32 12.91
CA GLU A 47 12.88 14.87 12.83
C GLU A 47 11.64 13.97 12.81
N ASP A 48 10.49 14.39 13.35
CA ASP A 48 9.22 13.65 13.32
C ASP A 48 8.43 13.85 12.01
N GLN A 49 8.69 14.93 11.24
CA GLN A 49 7.94 15.20 10.00
C GLN A 49 8.27 14.19 8.90
N GLY A 50 9.55 13.85 8.75
CA GLY A 50 10.00 12.79 7.86
C GLY A 50 9.41 11.42 8.21
N GLY A 51 9.26 11.13 9.50
CA GLY A 51 8.59 9.91 9.98
C GLY A 51 7.11 9.85 9.61
N LEU A 52 6.38 10.96 9.76
CA LEU A 52 4.97 11.06 9.39
C LEU A 52 4.74 10.91 7.88
N GLN A 53 5.65 11.48 7.10
CA GLN A 53 5.66 11.39 5.65
C GLN A 53 5.88 9.94 5.18
N LEU A 54 6.86 9.25 5.75
CA LEU A 54 7.14 7.86 5.43
C LEU A 54 6.00 6.95 5.87
N LEU A 55 5.38 7.25 7.02
CA LEU A 55 4.17 6.57 7.48
C LEU A 55 3.00 6.70 6.49
N ALA A 56 2.84 7.84 5.80
CA ALA A 56 1.84 7.98 4.74
C ALA A 56 2.12 7.04 3.56
N VAL A 57 3.38 6.85 3.18
CA VAL A 57 3.78 5.87 2.15
C VAL A 57 3.48 4.45 2.62
N VAL A 58 3.82 4.11 3.88
CA VAL A 58 3.54 2.80 4.49
C VAL A 58 2.03 2.50 4.47
N HIS A 59 1.18 3.46 4.81
CA HIS A 59 -0.28 3.34 4.68
C HIS A 59 -0.73 3.14 3.24
N GLY A 60 -0.05 3.76 2.27
CA GLY A 60 -0.26 3.52 0.84
C GLY A 60 0.01 2.06 0.47
N VAL A 61 1.18 1.53 0.84
CA VAL A 61 1.57 0.14 0.60
C VAL A 61 0.55 -0.83 1.21
N GLN A 62 0.18 -0.63 2.48
CA GLN A 62 -0.82 -1.43 3.19
C GLN A 62 -2.17 -1.46 2.43
N ARG A 63 -2.69 -0.29 2.02
CA ARG A 63 -3.97 -0.19 1.28
C ARG A 63 -3.91 -0.82 -0.09
N SER A 64 -2.80 -0.66 -0.79
CA SER A 64 -2.60 -1.28 -2.10
C SER A 64 -2.57 -2.80 -1.97
N MET A 65 -1.87 -3.34 -0.97
CA MET A 65 -1.83 -4.78 -0.73
C MET A 65 -3.20 -5.34 -0.34
N LEU A 66 -3.97 -4.64 0.51
CA LEU A 66 -5.36 -4.99 0.80
C LEU A 66 -6.22 -5.03 -0.46
N THR A 67 -6.02 -4.07 -1.36
CA THR A 67 -6.75 -3.98 -2.63
C THR A 67 -6.39 -5.14 -3.56
N VAL A 68 -5.10 -5.44 -3.71
CA VAL A 68 -4.62 -6.59 -4.50
C VAL A 68 -5.18 -7.89 -3.95
N ARG A 69 -5.07 -8.11 -2.63
CA ARG A 69 -5.59 -9.33 -2.00
C ARG A 69 -7.11 -9.44 -2.01
N SER A 70 -7.84 -8.32 -1.98
CA SER A 70 -9.30 -8.34 -2.09
C SER A 70 -9.76 -8.73 -3.50
N ARG A 71 -9.02 -8.30 -4.54
CA ARG A 71 -9.31 -8.68 -5.94
C ARG A 71 -8.93 -10.12 -6.24
N ASP A 72 -7.83 -10.61 -5.70
CA ASP A 72 -7.31 -11.96 -5.93
C ASP A 72 -6.81 -12.62 -4.63
N PRO A 73 -7.71 -13.15 -3.79
CA PRO A 73 -7.36 -13.73 -2.49
C PRO A 73 -6.40 -14.91 -2.61
N GLN A 74 -6.52 -15.71 -3.67
CA GLN A 74 -5.69 -16.90 -3.94
C GLN A 74 -4.63 -16.65 -5.01
N GLY A 75 -4.39 -15.39 -5.35
CA GLY A 75 -3.45 -15.00 -6.38
C GLY A 75 -2.07 -15.57 -6.15
N SER A 76 -1.43 -16.00 -7.24
CA SER A 76 -0.03 -16.45 -7.18
C SER A 76 0.87 -15.29 -6.74
N VAL A 77 2.01 -15.64 -6.12
CA VAL A 77 3.04 -14.66 -5.72
C VAL A 77 3.39 -13.70 -6.86
N ALA A 78 3.57 -14.23 -8.07
CA ALA A 78 3.93 -13.44 -9.25
C ALA A 78 2.85 -12.40 -9.61
N THR A 79 1.58 -12.79 -9.56
CA THR A 79 0.44 -11.89 -9.82
C THR A 79 0.39 -10.78 -8.78
N VAL A 80 0.50 -11.14 -7.50
CA VAL A 80 0.42 -10.19 -6.38
C VAL A 80 1.56 -9.16 -6.44
N VAL A 81 2.78 -9.61 -6.74
CA VAL A 81 3.93 -8.70 -6.92
C VAL A 81 3.74 -7.79 -8.13
N GLN A 82 3.25 -8.32 -9.25
CA GLN A 82 3.00 -7.53 -10.46
C GLN A 82 1.95 -6.45 -10.20
N ASP A 83 0.85 -6.80 -9.54
CA ASP A 83 -0.25 -5.88 -9.24
C ASP A 83 0.18 -4.84 -8.20
N LEU A 84 0.92 -5.24 -7.17
CA LEU A 84 1.48 -4.30 -6.19
C LEU A 84 2.43 -3.31 -6.87
N ARG A 85 3.34 -3.79 -7.73
CA ARG A 85 4.24 -2.92 -8.51
C ARG A 85 3.47 -1.95 -9.39
N ALA A 86 2.40 -2.40 -10.03
CA ALA A 86 1.55 -1.54 -10.85
C ALA A 86 0.82 -0.47 -10.02
N GLU A 87 0.44 -0.79 -8.78
CA GLU A 87 -0.31 0.09 -7.90
C GLU A 87 0.57 1.14 -7.19
N ILE A 88 1.76 0.76 -6.69
CA ILE A 88 2.63 1.64 -5.89
C ILE A 88 3.99 1.98 -6.51
N GLY A 89 4.39 1.31 -7.61
CA GLY A 89 5.67 1.55 -8.26
C GLY A 89 6.91 1.11 -7.46
N VAL A 90 6.72 0.37 -6.36
CA VAL A 90 7.80 -0.16 -5.52
C VAL A 90 8.15 -1.57 -5.97
N GLU A 91 9.44 -1.83 -6.19
CA GLU A 91 9.94 -3.17 -6.48
C GLU A 91 10.36 -3.84 -5.16
N PRO A 92 9.74 -4.97 -4.77
CA PRO A 92 10.20 -5.73 -3.62
C PRO A 92 11.61 -6.28 -3.87
N HIS A 93 12.45 -6.24 -2.85
CA HIS A 93 13.78 -6.82 -2.87
C HIS A 93 13.75 -8.35 -2.72
N ASP A 94 12.96 -8.85 -1.76
CA ASP A 94 12.78 -10.27 -1.52
C ASP A 94 11.30 -10.60 -1.49
N VAL A 95 10.94 -11.78 -2.01
CA VAL A 95 9.56 -12.27 -2.06
C VAL A 95 9.56 -13.78 -1.88
N TRP A 96 8.75 -14.27 -0.93
CA TRP A 96 8.53 -15.69 -0.72
C TRP A 96 7.09 -15.98 -0.33
N ALA A 97 6.70 -17.24 -0.41
CA ALA A 97 5.44 -17.73 0.12
C ALA A 97 5.67 -18.93 1.02
N ASP A 98 4.84 -19.01 2.05
CA ASP A 98 4.74 -20.18 2.92
C ASP A 98 3.80 -21.23 2.29
N ASP A 99 3.82 -22.45 2.83
CA ASP A 99 3.00 -23.57 2.35
C ASP A 99 1.49 -23.33 2.51
N ASP A 100 1.11 -22.40 3.39
CA ASP A 100 -0.28 -22.00 3.63
C ASP A 100 -0.78 -20.89 2.69
N GLY A 101 0.06 -20.44 1.74
CA GLY A 101 -0.28 -19.38 0.79
C GLY A 101 -0.10 -17.96 1.33
N THR A 102 0.46 -17.81 2.53
CA THR A 102 0.91 -16.51 3.05
C THR A 102 2.07 -16.01 2.21
N ILE A 103 1.94 -14.79 1.70
CA ILE A 103 2.96 -14.14 0.90
C ILE A 103 3.70 -13.15 1.79
N HIS A 104 5.01 -13.13 1.67
CA HIS A 104 5.88 -12.17 2.32
C HIS A 104 6.71 -11.45 1.27
N LEU A 105 6.86 -10.15 1.44
CA LEU A 105 7.70 -9.33 0.58
C LEU A 105 8.43 -8.28 1.41
N VAL A 106 9.70 -8.06 1.10
CA VAL A 106 10.52 -7.01 1.70
C VAL A 106 10.67 -5.89 0.68
N ALA A 107 10.09 -4.73 0.97
CA ALA A 107 10.06 -3.58 0.09
C ALA A 107 10.93 -2.45 0.66
N PRO A 108 12.03 -2.05 -0.03
CA PRO A 108 12.73 -0.83 0.28
C PRO A 108 11.92 0.36 -0.24
N ILE A 109 11.58 1.30 0.66
CA ILE A 109 10.84 2.52 0.32
C ILE A 109 11.71 3.74 0.60
N ALA A 110 11.67 4.69 -0.32
CA ALA A 110 12.37 5.96 -0.18
C ALA A 110 11.47 7.13 -0.57
N MET A 111 11.67 8.25 0.09
CA MET A 111 10.98 9.49 -0.22
C MET A 111 11.84 10.73 -0.01
N GLU A 112 11.59 11.76 -0.81
CA GLU A 112 12.16 13.08 -0.55
C GLU A 112 11.50 13.65 0.70
N GLU A 113 12.31 14.18 1.60
CA GLU A 113 11.81 14.98 2.72
C GLU A 113 11.03 16.17 2.16
N VAL A 114 9.90 16.48 2.78
CA VAL A 114 9.15 17.71 2.50
C VAL A 114 9.31 18.64 3.70
N ASP A 115 9.86 19.82 3.46
CA ASP A 115 10.05 20.86 4.46
C ASP A 115 8.71 21.40 4.96
N ALA A 116 8.74 22.10 6.10
CA ALA A 116 7.55 22.68 6.72
C ALA A 116 6.84 23.72 5.84
N ASP A 117 7.54 24.30 4.85
CA ASP A 117 6.96 25.23 3.88
C ASP A 117 6.37 24.54 2.63
N GLY A 118 6.43 23.20 2.59
CA GLY A 118 5.93 22.37 1.50
C GLY A 118 6.90 22.21 0.32
N SER A 119 8.11 22.75 0.42
CA SER A 119 9.18 22.50 -0.55
C SER A 119 9.83 21.13 -0.32
N TYR A 120 10.46 20.57 -1.35
CA TYR A 120 11.22 19.34 -1.21
C TYR A 120 12.59 19.66 -0.62
N GLY A 121 12.90 19.02 0.49
CA GLY A 121 14.20 19.09 1.14
C GLY A 121 15.29 18.38 0.32
N ASP A 122 16.53 18.64 0.72
CA ASP A 122 17.70 18.05 0.07
C ASP A 122 17.95 16.60 0.52
N GLU A 123 17.22 16.06 1.49
CA GLU A 123 17.41 14.70 2.00
C GLU A 123 16.39 13.70 1.44
N VAL A 124 16.85 12.47 1.22
CA VAL A 124 16.00 11.31 0.94
C VAL A 124 15.94 10.42 2.18
N LEU A 125 14.73 10.17 2.64
CA LEU A 125 14.43 9.30 3.76
C LEU A 125 14.09 7.90 3.26
N GLY A 126 14.59 6.88 3.94
CA GLY A 126 14.37 5.48 3.58
C GLY A 126 13.86 4.62 4.73
N ALA A 127 13.21 3.51 4.40
CA ALA A 127 12.99 2.38 5.30
C ALA A 127 12.80 1.09 4.50
N CYS A 128 12.93 -0.05 5.18
CA CYS A 128 12.53 -1.34 4.62
C CYS A 128 11.31 -1.87 5.38
N LEU A 129 10.34 -2.33 4.61
CA LEU A 129 9.08 -2.87 5.13
C LEU A 129 8.95 -4.32 4.74
N GLU A 130 8.62 -5.17 5.69
CA GLU A 130 8.07 -6.49 5.41
C GLU A 130 6.55 -6.36 5.33
N VAL A 131 5.97 -6.79 4.21
CA VAL A 131 4.53 -6.91 4.03
C VAL A 131 4.19 -8.40 3.98
N THR A 132 3.41 -8.84 4.96
CA THR A 132 2.87 -10.19 5.05
C THR A 132 1.40 -10.16 4.68
N ALA A 133 0.99 -11.00 3.74
CA ALA A 133 -0.39 -11.08 3.30
C ALA A 133 -0.89 -12.52 3.31
N THR A 134 -1.79 -12.81 4.24
CA THR A 134 -2.49 -14.09 4.37
C THR A 134 -3.73 -14.07 3.49
N ALA A 135 -3.92 -15.11 2.68
CA ALA A 135 -5.15 -15.28 1.92
C ALA A 135 -6.35 -15.49 2.86
N GLY A 136 -7.49 -14.91 2.51
CA GLY A 136 -8.78 -15.34 3.08
C GLY A 136 -9.28 -16.58 2.34
N ASP A 137 -10.26 -17.28 2.92
CA ASP A 137 -10.93 -18.36 2.20
C ASP A 137 -11.75 -17.79 1.03
N ALA A 138 -11.55 -18.34 -0.17
CA ALA A 138 -12.24 -17.92 -1.38
C ALA A 138 -13.67 -18.49 -1.45
N ASP A 139 -13.95 -19.58 -0.73
CA ASP A 139 -15.23 -20.30 -0.79
C ASP A 139 -16.36 -19.62 0.03
N GLY A 140 -16.12 -18.42 0.57
CA GLY A 140 -17.17 -17.60 1.18
C GLY A 140 -17.65 -18.10 2.54
N ASP A 141 -16.92 -19.02 3.18
CA ASP A 141 -17.16 -19.31 4.60
C ASP A 141 -16.85 -18.02 5.40
N VAL A 142 -17.90 -17.44 5.96
CA VAL A 142 -18.02 -16.09 6.56
C VAL A 142 -17.04 -15.83 7.73
N GLY A 143 -16.09 -16.72 8.00
CA GLY A 143 -15.20 -16.72 9.15
C GLY A 143 -13.70 -16.57 8.87
N ALA A 144 -13.19 -16.78 7.65
CA ALA A 144 -11.75 -16.74 7.38
C ALA A 144 -11.35 -15.48 6.60
N ARG A 145 -11.39 -14.33 7.28
CA ARG A 145 -10.83 -13.08 6.73
C ARG A 145 -9.31 -13.23 6.60
N GLY A 146 -8.79 -12.96 5.40
CA GLY A 146 -7.35 -12.81 5.20
C GLY A 146 -6.84 -11.59 5.97
N THR A 147 -5.52 -11.48 6.11
CA THR A 147 -4.89 -10.37 6.83
C THR A 147 -3.72 -9.80 6.03
N VAL A 148 -3.52 -8.50 6.12
CA VAL A 148 -2.31 -7.83 5.64
C VAL A 148 -1.65 -7.14 6.81
N THR A 149 -0.38 -7.47 7.05
CA THR A 149 0.48 -6.84 8.05
C THR A 149 1.63 -6.16 7.34
N THR A 150 1.90 -4.91 7.69
CA THR A 150 3.10 -4.18 7.25
C THR A 150 3.93 -3.82 8.47
N GLN A 151 5.19 -4.21 8.48
CA GLN A 151 6.12 -3.98 9.60
C GLN A 151 7.44 -3.43 9.10
N GLN A 152 8.03 -2.49 9.83
CA GLN A 152 9.40 -2.09 9.58
C GLN A 152 10.39 -3.17 10.00
N VAL A 153 11.31 -3.48 9.10
CA VAL A 153 12.44 -4.39 9.32
C VAL A 153 13.75 -3.67 9.03
N GLY A 154 14.86 -4.24 9.51
CA GLY A 154 16.18 -3.78 9.10
C GLY A 154 16.35 -3.98 7.59
N CYS A 155 16.87 -2.97 6.89
CA CYS A 155 17.22 -3.14 5.49
C CYS A 155 18.34 -4.19 5.36
N PRO A 156 18.25 -5.13 4.39
CA PRO A 156 19.34 -6.05 4.09
C PRO A 156 20.63 -5.30 3.78
N ASP A 157 21.79 -5.90 4.09
CA ASP A 157 23.11 -5.24 3.99
C ASP A 157 23.45 -4.76 2.56
N ASP A 158 22.86 -5.37 1.54
CA ASP A 158 23.04 -5.06 0.12
C ASP A 158 21.92 -4.19 -0.48
N VAL A 159 21.02 -3.68 0.36
CA VAL A 159 19.84 -2.90 -0.07
C VAL A 159 19.86 -1.51 0.53
N VAL A 160 19.90 -0.53 -0.35
CA VAL A 160 19.69 0.88 -0.01
C VAL A 160 18.39 1.33 -0.66
N PRO A 161 17.42 1.88 0.11
CA PRO A 161 16.22 2.44 -0.48
C PRO A 161 16.53 3.59 -1.44
N VAL A 162 15.88 3.59 -2.60
CA VAL A 162 16.13 4.55 -3.68
C VAL A 162 14.84 5.21 -4.16
N ARG A 163 14.90 6.51 -4.45
CA ARG A 163 13.84 7.27 -5.11
C ARG A 163 14.39 7.90 -6.39
N GLY A 164 13.92 7.40 -7.52
CA GLY A 164 14.51 7.76 -8.82
C GLY A 164 15.97 7.31 -8.88
N GLU A 165 16.90 8.25 -8.98
CA GLU A 165 18.34 8.00 -9.02
C GLU A 165 19.05 8.33 -7.69
N ARG A 166 18.29 8.66 -6.64
CA ARG A 166 18.84 9.09 -5.34
C ARG A 166 18.68 7.99 -4.30
N GLU A 167 19.78 7.66 -3.63
CA GLU A 167 19.82 6.80 -2.45
C GLU A 167 19.30 7.54 -1.22
N ALA A 168 18.72 6.80 -0.27
CA ALA A 168 18.32 7.36 1.02
C ALA A 168 19.54 7.82 1.82
N ASP A 169 19.57 9.10 2.17
CA ASP A 169 20.59 9.71 3.02
C ASP A 169 20.47 9.23 4.48
N ARG A 170 19.24 8.91 4.90
CA ARG A 170 18.93 8.46 6.26
C ARG A 170 17.83 7.40 6.27
N LEU A 171 18.01 6.38 7.11
CA LEU A 171 16.96 5.43 7.44
C LEU A 171 16.13 5.94 8.63
N VAL A 172 14.82 5.99 8.44
CA VAL A 172 13.87 6.33 9.50
C VAL A 172 13.58 5.07 10.31
N GLU A 173 13.51 5.19 11.62
CA GLU A 173 13.16 4.09 12.54
C GLU A 173 11.85 4.40 13.28
N GLY A 174 11.24 3.36 13.86
CA GLY A 174 10.04 3.49 14.70
C GLY A 174 8.73 3.57 13.92
N ILE A 175 8.70 3.11 12.67
CA ILE A 175 7.44 3.02 11.91
C ILE A 175 6.56 1.95 12.58
N PRO A 176 5.32 2.29 12.99
CA PRO A 176 4.44 1.34 13.66
C PRO A 176 4.02 0.21 12.72
N THR A 177 3.82 -0.97 13.28
CA THR A 177 3.21 -2.09 12.57
C THR A 177 1.75 -1.77 12.25
N LEU A 178 1.38 -1.94 10.99
CA LEU A 178 0.00 -1.87 10.51
C LEU A 178 -0.54 -3.27 10.33
N THR A 179 -1.80 -3.50 10.68
CA THR A 179 -2.48 -4.78 10.43
C THR A 179 -3.95 -4.50 10.15
N ASP A 180 -4.44 -5.04 9.05
CA ASP A 180 -5.83 -4.90 8.61
C ASP A 180 -6.33 -6.22 8.02
N ASP A 181 -7.65 -6.42 8.14
CA ASP A 181 -8.35 -7.54 7.51
C ASP A 181 -8.53 -7.27 6.00
N VAL A 182 -8.30 -8.29 5.18
CA VAL A 182 -8.67 -8.25 3.76
C VAL A 182 -10.20 -8.15 3.68
N PRO A 183 -10.76 -7.10 3.03
CA PRO A 183 -12.19 -6.94 2.94
C PRO A 183 -12.78 -8.07 2.10
N MET A 184 -13.87 -8.66 2.59
CA MET A 184 -14.65 -9.61 1.81
C MET A 184 -15.19 -8.91 0.56
N PRO A 185 -15.26 -9.59 -0.60
CA PRO A 185 -15.96 -9.05 -1.74
C PRO A 185 -17.38 -8.70 -1.30
N ILE A 186 -17.78 -7.44 -1.48
CA ILE A 186 -19.17 -7.05 -1.26
C ILE A 186 -19.94 -7.86 -2.30
N GLU A 187 -20.81 -8.77 -1.85
CA GLU A 187 -21.82 -9.35 -2.74
C GLU A 187 -22.57 -8.18 -3.36
N GLU A 188 -22.27 -7.84 -4.62
CA GLU A 188 -23.05 -6.83 -5.32
C GLU A 188 -24.50 -7.33 -5.25
N PRO A 189 -25.43 -6.56 -4.64
CA PRO A 189 -26.82 -6.95 -4.63
C PRO A 189 -27.20 -7.14 -6.09
N GLY A 190 -27.45 -8.41 -6.46
CA GLY A 190 -27.51 -8.82 -7.86
C GLY A 190 -28.29 -7.79 -8.64
N VAL A 191 -27.63 -7.16 -9.60
CA VAL A 191 -28.22 -6.15 -10.49
C VAL A 191 -29.59 -6.66 -10.91
N CYS A 192 -30.64 -6.06 -10.35
CA CYS A 192 -32.01 -6.34 -10.72
C CYS A 192 -32.19 -5.84 -12.16
N PHE A 193 -31.75 -6.62 -13.14
CA PHE A 193 -32.10 -6.42 -14.54
C PHE A 193 -33.54 -6.87 -14.72
N GLY A 194 -34.47 -5.99 -14.32
CA GLY A 194 -35.89 -6.20 -14.47
C GLY A 194 -36.61 -4.89 -14.73
N THR A 195 -36.78 -4.52 -16.00
CA THR A 195 -37.92 -3.68 -16.41
C THR A 195 -39.25 -4.44 -16.40
N SER A 196 -39.28 -5.66 -15.86
CA SER A 196 -40.48 -6.42 -15.56
C SER A 196 -40.29 -7.00 -14.15
N GLY A 197 -40.96 -6.38 -13.18
CA GLY A 197 -40.80 -6.66 -11.76
C GLY A 197 -41.24 -8.07 -11.38
N ASP A 198 -40.25 -8.95 -11.24
CA ASP A 198 -40.32 -10.18 -10.47
C ASP A 198 -38.90 -10.50 -9.97
N CYS A 199 -38.61 -10.13 -8.72
CA CYS A 199 -37.46 -10.67 -8.00
C CYS A 199 -37.96 -11.89 -7.21
N PRO A 200 -37.43 -13.11 -7.47
CA PRO A 200 -37.81 -14.28 -6.69
C PRO A 200 -37.11 -14.22 -5.33
N GLY A 201 -37.78 -13.64 -4.34
CA GLY A 201 -37.23 -13.50 -3.00
C GLY A 201 -38.07 -12.69 -2.02
N GLY A 202 -39.39 -12.92 -1.96
CA GLY A 202 -40.27 -12.44 -0.87
C GLY A 202 -41.26 -11.36 -1.26
#